data_AF-A0A1E3ALZ9-F1
#
_entry.id   AF-A0A1E3ALZ9-F1
#
_cell.length_a   1.000
_cell.length_b   1.000
_cell.length_c   1.000
_cell.angle_alpha   90.00
_cell.angle_beta   90.00
_cell.angle_gamma   90.00
#
_symmetry.space_group_name_H-M   'P 1'
#
loop_
_entity.id
_entity.type
_entity.pdbx_description
1 polymer ?
#
loop_
_entity_poly.entity_id
_entity_poly.type
_entity_poly.pdbx_seq_one_letter_code
_entity_poly.pdbx_strand_id
1 'polypeptide(L)'
;MDWLKGMNSVTQYIENNLTHPIQYESLSRIVGCSVYEFSRIFSFMAGMSVSEYIRRRRLSQAVFDIQTGNDKIIDIALKYCYESPTAFARAFKELHGTTPLSARKMGVPLKTYPPITFVLTIKGVNEMNFRIEKKESFKIMGLSGYENGECKTGDSLTTLWREFMDNYNFRLWNGGGTDNYHTAPFWQVAAYDFQSDGGRTKVIIGAEYKGKKPDGMTVQTVPAATWAVFTISSPTGIDYVPAAYTRIVTEWLPSSQYERDESVPSLEVFHGGDADSPEYQWEIWMPVKNK
;
A
#
# COMPACT_ATOMS: atom_id res chain seq x y z
N MET A 1 13.29 -9.12 -9.62
CA MET A 1 13.80 -8.70 -8.30
C MET A 1 13.27 -9.64 -7.22
N ASP A 2 14.05 -9.95 -6.18
CA ASP A 2 13.58 -10.76 -5.04
C ASP A 2 12.99 -9.84 -3.95
N TRP A 3 11.66 -9.76 -3.93
CA TRP A 3 10.91 -8.90 -3.01
C TRP A 3 11.13 -9.27 -1.54
N LEU A 4 11.30 -10.54 -1.19
CA LEU A 4 11.51 -10.95 0.20
C LEU A 4 12.87 -10.46 0.70
N LYS A 5 13.91 -10.66 -0.10
CA LYS A 5 15.25 -10.15 0.20
C LYS A 5 15.27 -8.62 0.27
N GLY A 6 14.58 -7.97 -0.66
CA GLY A 6 14.42 -6.51 -0.68
C GLY A 6 13.73 -5.99 0.58
N MET A 7 12.61 -6.58 0.98
CA MET A 7 11.87 -6.20 2.18
C MET A 7 12.65 -6.45 3.47
N ASN A 8 13.42 -7.53 3.57
CA ASN A 8 14.33 -7.73 4.70
C ASN A 8 15.45 -6.69 4.74
N SER A 9 15.94 -6.27 3.57
CA SER A 9 16.93 -5.17 3.47
C SER A 9 16.34 -3.83 3.90
N VAL A 10 15.07 -3.57 3.55
CA VAL A 10 14.32 -2.40 4.02
C VAL A 10 14.19 -2.42 5.54
N THR A 11 13.76 -3.54 6.13
CA THR A 11 13.61 -3.64 7.59
C THR A 11 14.94 -3.40 8.29
N GLN A 12 16.03 -3.98 7.79
CA GLN A 12 17.37 -3.73 8.33
C GLN A 12 17.77 -2.26 8.24
N TYR A 13 17.48 -1.60 7.11
CA TYR A 13 17.73 -0.17 6.95
C TYR A 13 16.94 0.64 7.98
N ILE A 14 15.66 0.34 8.19
CA ILE A 14 14.82 1.02 9.19
C ILE A 14 15.42 0.86 10.59
N GLU A 15 15.78 -0.37 10.99
CA GLU A 15 16.35 -0.64 12.31
C GLU A 15 17.66 0.13 12.55
N ASN A 16 18.50 0.23 11.53
CA ASN A 16 19.76 0.98 11.61
C ASN A 16 19.57 2.51 11.64
N ASN A 17 18.37 3.01 11.32
CA ASN A 17 18.08 4.44 11.17
C ASN A 17 16.95 4.94 12.10
N LEU A 18 16.55 4.17 13.14
CA LEU A 18 15.45 4.57 14.03
C LEU A 18 15.66 5.93 14.71
N THR A 19 16.92 6.35 14.91
CA THR A 19 17.30 7.63 15.52
C THR A 19 17.53 8.77 14.52
N HIS A 20 17.22 8.55 13.24
CA HIS A 20 17.36 9.54 12.18
C HIS A 20 16.05 9.63 11.36
N PRO A 21 15.79 10.75 10.66
CA PRO A 21 14.67 10.83 9.73
C PRO A 21 14.77 9.77 8.63
N ILE A 22 13.70 9.03 8.38
CA ILE A 22 13.63 7.98 7.36
C ILE A 22 12.75 8.50 6.22
N GLN A 23 13.34 8.61 5.02
CA GLN A 23 12.63 9.01 3.80
C GLN A 23 12.12 7.78 3.05
N TYR A 24 10.87 7.81 2.60
CA TYR A 24 10.22 6.64 2.00
C TYR A 24 10.78 6.34 0.62
N GLU A 25 11.24 7.37 -0.09
CA GLU A 25 11.95 7.28 -1.35
C GLU A 25 13.20 6.40 -1.19
N SER A 26 13.95 6.56 -0.09
CA SER A 26 15.12 5.73 0.20
C SER A 26 14.74 4.27 0.39
N LEU A 27 13.60 3.98 1.04
CA LEU A 27 13.13 2.61 1.24
C LEU A 27 12.66 1.97 -0.08
N SER A 28 11.88 2.71 -0.87
CA SER A 28 11.37 2.25 -2.17
C SER A 28 12.48 1.95 -3.18
N ARG A 29 13.60 2.70 -3.14
CA ARG A 29 14.78 2.43 -3.97
C ARG A 29 15.45 1.10 -3.65
N ILE A 30 15.41 0.63 -2.40
CA ILE A 30 15.99 -0.68 -2.02
C ILE A 30 15.26 -1.82 -2.75
N VAL A 31 13.95 -1.68 -2.93
CA VAL A 31 13.08 -2.64 -3.63
C VAL A 31 12.77 -2.23 -5.07
N GLY A 32 13.43 -1.18 -5.59
CA GLY A 32 13.29 -0.69 -6.97
C GLY A 32 11.85 -0.51 -7.45
N CYS A 33 10.99 0.09 -6.61
CA CYS A 33 9.61 0.39 -7.00
C CYS A 33 9.21 1.81 -6.56
N SER A 34 7.95 2.20 -6.82
CA SER A 34 7.41 3.47 -6.34
C SER A 34 7.19 3.47 -4.83
N VAL A 35 7.15 4.66 -4.20
CA VAL A 35 6.84 4.77 -2.76
C VAL A 35 5.45 4.21 -2.43
N TYR A 36 4.46 4.45 -3.29
CA TYR A 36 3.12 3.90 -3.12
C TYR A 36 3.13 2.39 -3.10
N GLU A 37 3.78 1.79 -4.10
CA GLU A 37 3.85 0.35 -4.23
C GLU A 37 4.62 -0.27 -3.06
N PHE A 38 5.79 0.29 -2.73
CA PHE A 38 6.57 -0.13 -1.58
C PHE A 38 5.72 -0.13 -0.31
N SER A 39 5.08 0.99 0.01
CA SER A 39 4.30 1.14 1.25
C SER A 39 3.12 0.18 1.28
N ARG A 40 2.47 0.00 0.13
CA ARG A 40 1.33 -0.91 -0.03
C ARG A 40 1.74 -2.37 0.13
N ILE A 41 2.77 -2.84 -0.60
CA ILE A 41 3.27 -4.22 -0.51
C ILE A 41 3.86 -4.48 0.87
N PHE A 42 4.59 -3.54 1.47
CA PHE A 42 5.07 -3.68 2.85
C PHE A 42 3.89 -3.89 3.79
N SER A 43 2.85 -3.06 3.68
CA SER A 43 1.64 -3.18 4.51
C SER A 43 0.96 -4.54 4.34
N PHE A 44 0.91 -5.02 3.10
CA PHE A 44 0.32 -6.30 2.77
C PHE A 44 1.07 -7.48 3.39
N MET A 45 2.40 -7.43 3.36
CA MET A 45 3.24 -8.49 3.90
C MET A 45 3.37 -8.42 5.43
N ALA A 46 3.42 -7.20 6.00
CA ALA A 46 3.67 -6.97 7.42
C ALA A 46 2.39 -6.92 8.26
N GLY A 47 1.23 -6.74 7.63
CA GLY A 47 -0.06 -6.51 8.31
C GLY A 47 -0.12 -5.15 9.02
N MET A 48 0.77 -4.21 8.70
CA MET A 48 0.78 -2.84 9.24
C MET A 48 1.54 -1.89 8.32
N SER A 49 1.20 -0.60 8.37
CA SER A 49 1.89 0.42 7.58
C SER A 49 3.37 0.55 7.94
N VAL A 50 4.16 1.10 7.02
CA VAL A 50 5.58 1.39 7.25
C VAL A 50 5.71 2.41 8.38
N SER A 51 4.85 3.44 8.37
CA SER A 51 4.77 4.45 9.43
C SER A 51 4.53 3.84 10.81
N GLU A 52 3.60 2.89 10.91
CA GLU A 52 3.26 2.22 12.17
C GLU A 52 4.40 1.32 12.64
N TYR A 53 5.05 0.60 11.71
CA TYR A 53 6.23 -0.20 12.02
C TYR A 53 7.35 0.67 12.61
N ILE A 54 7.73 1.77 11.94
CA ILE A 54 8.76 2.71 12.42
C ILE A 54 8.37 3.27 13.80
N ARG A 55 7.12 3.66 14.00
CA ARG A 55 6.61 4.19 15.27
C ARG A 55 6.76 3.17 16.40
N ARG A 56 6.30 1.92 16.19
CA ARG A 56 6.41 0.84 17.19
C ARG A 56 7.85 0.54 17.56
N ARG A 57 8.74 0.52 16.57
CA ARG A 57 10.18 0.26 16.78
C ARG A 57 10.86 1.38 17.54
N ARG A 58 10.64 2.64 17.15
CA ARG A 58 11.14 3.82 17.89
C ARG A 58 10.70 3.84 19.35
N LEU A 59 9.41 3.66 19.60
CA LEU A 59 8.88 3.64 20.98
C LEU A 59 9.41 2.46 21.79
N SER A 60 9.58 1.29 21.17
CA SER A 60 10.18 0.12 21.82
C SER A 60 11.65 0.36 22.20
N GLN A 61 12.43 1.03 21.35
CA GLN A 61 13.82 1.39 21.68
C GLN A 61 13.89 2.48 22.75
N ALA A 62 13.00 3.48 22.67
CA ALA A 62 12.92 4.55 23.67
C ALA A 62 12.65 4.03 25.09
N VAL A 63 11.91 2.93 25.25
CA VAL A 63 11.70 2.29 26.56
C VAL A 63 13.04 1.92 27.22
N PHE A 64 13.97 1.33 26.46
CA PHE A 64 15.25 0.90 27.03
C PHE A 64 16.09 2.09 27.47
N ASP A 65 16.13 3.17 26.67
CA ASP A 65 16.81 4.40 27.06
C ASP A 65 16.19 5.05 28.31
N ILE A 66 14.86 5.01 28.43
CA ILE A 66 14.13 5.55 29.60
C ILE A 66 14.39 4.71 30.86
N GLN A 67 14.43 3.39 30.74
CA GLN A 67 14.63 2.51 31.89
C GLN A 67 16.08 2.45 32.36
N THR A 68 17.04 2.55 31.43
CA THR A 68 18.47 2.36 31.75
C THR A 68 19.24 3.67 31.94
N GLY A 69 18.80 4.76 31.33
CA GLY A 69 19.49 6.05 31.33
C GLY A 69 18.86 7.09 32.23
N ASN A 70 19.55 8.21 32.44
CA ASN A 70 19.03 9.40 33.15
C ASN A 70 18.73 10.57 32.21
N ASP A 71 18.74 10.33 30.90
CA ASP A 71 18.54 11.37 29.87
C ASP A 71 17.17 12.05 30.02
N LYS A 72 17.09 13.34 29.67
CA LYS A 72 15.81 14.04 29.76
C LYS A 72 14.85 13.43 28.74
N ILE A 73 13.57 13.34 29.10
CA ILE A 73 12.55 12.77 28.20
C ILE A 73 12.47 13.54 26.86
N ILE A 74 12.76 14.84 26.86
CA ILE A 74 12.87 15.64 25.64
C ILE A 74 14.02 15.19 24.74
N ASP A 75 15.18 14.86 25.31
CA ASP A 75 16.35 14.43 24.55
C ASP A 75 16.09 13.05 23.93
N ILE A 76 15.43 12.15 24.67
CA ILE A 76 15.00 10.84 24.17
C ILE A 76 13.95 11.00 23.06
N ALA A 77 12.98 11.90 23.22
CA ALA A 77 11.97 12.18 22.19
C ALA A 77 12.62 12.66 20.88
N LEU A 78 13.57 13.61 20.98
CA LEU A 78 14.32 14.14 19.84
C LEU A 78 15.21 13.06 19.20
N LYS A 79 15.89 12.24 20.01
CA LYS A 79 16.70 11.10 19.54
C LYS A 79 15.90 10.18 18.63
N TYR A 80 14.63 9.91 18.94
CA TYR A 80 13.74 9.08 18.11
C TYR A 80 12.87 9.89 17.14
N CYS A 81 13.32 11.08 16.74
CA CYS A 81 12.73 11.90 15.68
C CYS A 81 11.28 12.31 15.93
N TYR A 82 10.89 12.57 17.18
CA TYR A 82 9.63 13.23 17.48
C TYR A 82 9.83 14.74 17.51
N GLU A 83 8.98 15.47 16.79
CA GLU A 83 9.06 16.94 16.68
C GLU A 83 8.81 17.66 18.01
N SER A 84 8.10 17.02 18.95
CA SER A 84 7.84 17.58 20.27
C SER A 84 7.73 16.51 21.36
N PRO A 85 8.10 16.85 22.61
CA PRO A 85 7.90 15.98 23.77
C PRO A 85 6.43 15.60 23.99
N THR A 86 5.49 16.48 23.64
CA THR A 86 4.06 16.24 23.78
C THR A 86 3.58 15.19 22.79
N ALA A 87 4.02 15.25 21.53
CA ALA A 87 3.74 14.22 20.52
C ALA A 87 4.33 12.87 20.94
N PHE A 88 5.58 12.86 21.43
CA PHE A 88 6.22 11.66 21.95
C PHE A 88 5.44 11.08 23.14
N ALA A 89 5.13 11.89 24.15
CA ALA A 89 4.43 11.43 25.35
C ALA A 89 3.03 10.86 25.02
N ARG A 90 2.31 11.46 24.06
CA ARG A 90 1.02 10.93 23.58
C ARG A 90 1.20 9.56 22.94
N ALA A 91 2.10 9.44 21.96
CA ALA A 91 2.34 8.19 21.25
C ALA A 91 2.87 7.09 22.19
N PHE A 92 3.76 7.45 23.12
CA PHE A 92 4.31 6.55 24.14
C PHE A 92 3.20 6.04 25.07
N LYS A 93 2.32 6.94 25.56
CA LYS A 93 1.20 6.56 26.41
C LYS A 93 0.18 5.68 25.69
N GLU A 94 -0.09 5.94 24.42
CA GLU A 94 -0.97 5.12 23.59
C GLU A 94 -0.42 3.69 23.45
N LEU A 95 0.87 3.54 23.21
CA LEU A 95 1.50 2.23 23.03
C LEU A 95 1.63 1.47 24.37
N HIS A 96 2.25 2.10 25.36
CA HIS A 96 2.65 1.45 26.62
C HIS A 96 1.60 1.57 27.74
N GLY A 97 0.57 2.41 27.59
CA GLY A 97 -0.46 2.64 28.61
C GLY A 97 -0.03 3.57 29.75
N THR A 98 1.20 4.08 29.74
CA THR A 98 1.78 4.91 30.81
C THR A 98 2.62 6.05 30.24
N THR A 99 2.91 7.08 31.03
CA THR A 99 3.73 8.21 30.57
C THR A 99 5.23 7.84 30.57
N PRO A 100 6.07 8.52 29.75
CA PRO A 100 7.51 8.28 29.75
C PRO A 100 8.16 8.44 31.13
N LEU A 101 7.73 9.45 31.91
CA LEU A 101 8.27 9.67 33.26
C LEU A 101 7.91 8.54 34.22
N SER A 102 6.66 8.04 34.15
CA SER A 102 6.23 6.90 34.96
C SER A 102 6.94 5.61 34.59
N ALA A 103 7.27 5.42 33.30
CA ALA A 103 7.99 4.24 32.80
C ALA A 103 9.41 4.06 33.39
N ARG A 104 9.99 5.11 34.01
CA ARG A 104 11.25 5.02 34.76
C ARG A 104 11.14 4.18 36.03
N LYS A 105 9.93 4.06 36.60
CA LYS A 105 9.74 3.32 37.86
C LYS A 105 9.86 1.82 37.61
N MET A 106 10.56 1.13 38.51
CA MET A 106 10.61 -0.34 38.49
C MET A 106 9.21 -0.94 38.65
N GLY A 107 8.96 -2.07 37.99
CA GLY A 107 7.69 -2.80 38.07
C GLY A 107 6.55 -2.24 37.20
N VAL A 108 6.79 -1.19 36.41
CA VAL A 108 5.81 -0.70 35.43
C VAL A 108 5.79 -1.62 34.22
N PRO A 109 4.62 -2.20 33.84
CA PRO A 109 4.52 -3.04 32.66
C PRO A 109 4.67 -2.19 31.39
N LEU A 110 5.58 -2.59 30.51
CA LEU A 110 5.85 -1.92 29.23
C LEU A 110 5.80 -2.95 28.10
N LYS A 111 5.28 -2.52 26.95
CA LYS A 111 5.25 -3.33 25.72
C LYS A 111 6.51 -3.12 24.90
N THR A 112 6.93 -4.15 24.16
CA THR A 112 7.97 -4.03 23.13
C THR A 112 7.53 -4.78 21.88
N TYR A 113 7.94 -4.28 20.72
CA TYR A 113 7.71 -4.92 19.42
C TYR A 113 9.06 -5.25 18.82
N PRO A 114 9.46 -6.53 18.71
CA PRO A 114 10.73 -6.89 18.07
C PRO A 114 10.74 -6.54 16.57
N PRO A 115 11.92 -6.41 15.94
CA PRO A 115 12.02 -6.24 14.49
C PRO A 115 11.32 -7.40 13.75
N ILE A 116 10.64 -7.09 12.65
CA ILE A 116 10.02 -8.11 11.81
C ILE A 116 11.03 -8.71 10.84
N THR A 117 10.75 -9.91 10.33
CA THR A 117 11.50 -10.53 9.24
C THR A 117 10.51 -11.22 8.32
N PHE A 118 10.64 -10.97 7.03
CA PHE A 118 9.82 -11.59 6.00
C PHE A 118 10.41 -12.94 5.62
N VAL A 119 9.67 -14.00 5.92
CA VAL A 119 9.98 -15.38 5.53
C VAL A 119 8.82 -15.94 4.74
N LEU A 120 9.13 -16.69 3.68
CA LEU A 120 8.12 -17.41 2.93
C LEU A 120 8.26 -18.90 3.22
N THR A 121 7.20 -19.51 3.71
CA THR A 121 7.26 -20.87 4.24
C THR A 121 7.18 -21.92 3.13
N ILE A 122 6.38 -21.69 2.08
CA ILE A 122 6.17 -22.63 0.96
C ILE A 122 5.87 -21.83 -0.33
N LYS A 123 6.52 -22.15 -1.46
CA LYS A 123 6.29 -21.55 -2.80
C LYS A 123 5.56 -22.53 -3.73
N GLY A 124 4.62 -22.05 -4.54
CA GLY A 124 4.14 -22.77 -5.72
C GLY A 124 3.25 -23.99 -5.46
N VAL A 125 2.74 -24.17 -4.24
CA VAL A 125 1.80 -25.27 -3.91
C VAL A 125 0.38 -24.95 -4.35
N ASN A 126 0.01 -23.68 -4.38
CA ASN A 126 -1.29 -23.23 -4.89
C ASN A 126 -1.11 -22.67 -6.28
N GLU A 127 -2.00 -23.04 -7.20
CA GLU A 127 -2.04 -22.44 -8.53
C GLU A 127 -2.38 -20.93 -8.46
N MET A 128 -2.03 -20.24 -9.54
CA MET A 128 -2.39 -18.83 -9.75
C MET A 128 -2.74 -18.68 -11.22
N ASN A 129 -4.00 -18.37 -11.48
CA ASN A 129 -4.49 -18.16 -12.84
C ASN A 129 -4.02 -16.79 -13.34
N PHE A 130 -3.25 -16.80 -14.42
CA PHE A 130 -2.84 -15.59 -15.11
C PHE A 130 -2.90 -15.78 -16.62
N ARG A 131 -3.03 -14.68 -17.34
CA ARG A 131 -2.93 -14.63 -18.81
C ARG A 131 -2.11 -13.42 -19.24
N ILE A 132 -1.54 -13.49 -20.45
CA ILE A 132 -0.86 -12.35 -21.05
C ILE A 132 -1.80 -11.69 -22.06
N GLU A 133 -2.00 -10.39 -21.92
CA GLU A 133 -2.80 -9.59 -22.83
C GLU A 133 -1.99 -8.46 -23.45
N LYS A 134 -2.23 -8.17 -24.72
CA LYS A 134 -1.80 -6.92 -25.36
C LYS A 134 -3.00 -6.02 -25.50
N LYS A 135 -2.87 -4.77 -25.06
CA LYS A 135 -3.95 -3.80 -25.12
C LYS A 135 -3.45 -2.48 -25.67
N GLU A 136 -4.18 -1.95 -26.65
CA GLU A 136 -3.96 -0.61 -27.20
C GLU A 136 -4.25 0.49 -26.18
N SER A 137 -3.75 1.69 -26.44
CA SER A 137 -3.98 2.84 -25.57
C SER A 137 -5.46 3.12 -25.38
N PHE A 138 -5.85 3.40 -24.15
CA PHE A 138 -7.22 3.71 -23.76
C PHE A 138 -7.24 4.84 -22.73
N LYS A 139 -8.42 5.34 -22.38
CA LYS A 139 -8.57 6.44 -21.43
C LYS A 139 -9.42 5.99 -20.24
N ILE A 140 -9.04 6.42 -19.04
CA ILE A 140 -9.80 6.25 -17.81
C ILE A 140 -10.36 7.60 -17.43
N MET A 141 -11.63 7.63 -17.09
CA MET A 141 -12.31 8.79 -16.52
C MET A 141 -12.63 8.51 -15.06
N GLY A 142 -12.30 9.43 -14.17
CA GLY A 142 -12.55 9.22 -12.74
C GLY A 142 -12.03 10.30 -11.82
N LEU A 143 -12.12 10.03 -10.52
CA LEU A 143 -11.51 10.81 -9.47
C LEU A 143 -10.00 10.55 -9.49
N SER A 144 -9.19 11.60 -9.57
CA SER A 144 -7.73 11.48 -9.56
C SER A 144 -7.12 12.27 -8.41
N GLY A 145 -6.06 11.73 -7.83
CA GLY A 145 -5.33 12.32 -6.72
C GLY A 145 -3.94 11.71 -6.57
N TYR A 146 -3.25 12.08 -5.49
CA TYR A 146 -1.91 11.60 -5.16
C TYR A 146 -1.94 10.86 -3.81
N GLU A 147 -1.45 9.62 -3.78
CA GLU A 147 -1.47 8.76 -2.59
C GLU A 147 -0.09 8.16 -2.30
N ASN A 148 0.18 7.85 -1.02
CA ASN A 148 1.41 7.17 -0.60
C ASN A 148 1.21 5.67 -0.33
N GLY A 149 0.01 5.13 -0.58
CA GLY A 149 -0.31 3.70 -0.42
C GLY A 149 -0.63 3.27 1.01
N GLU A 150 -0.58 4.17 2.00
CA GLU A 150 -0.96 3.87 3.38
C GLU A 150 -2.44 4.22 3.65
N CYS A 151 -3.13 3.33 4.36
CA CYS A 151 -4.42 3.64 4.97
C CYS A 151 -4.21 4.37 6.30
N LYS A 152 -5.14 5.25 6.69
CA LYS A 152 -5.11 5.80 8.05
C LYS A 152 -5.44 4.69 9.05
N THR A 153 -4.96 4.84 10.28
CA THR A 153 -5.21 3.86 11.34
C THR A 153 -6.71 3.61 11.52
N GLY A 154 -7.12 2.34 11.40
CA GLY A 154 -8.51 1.92 11.54
C GLY A 154 -9.33 1.94 10.24
N ASP A 155 -8.76 2.42 9.13
CA ASP A 155 -9.43 2.44 7.83
C ASP A 155 -9.00 1.28 6.93
N SER A 156 -9.95 0.74 6.15
CA SER A 156 -9.71 -0.32 5.16
C SER A 156 -9.43 0.20 3.75
N LEU A 157 -9.72 1.49 3.48
CA LEU A 157 -9.55 2.15 2.19
C LEU A 157 -8.63 3.35 2.31
N THR A 158 -7.86 3.58 1.24
CA THR A 158 -7.08 4.81 1.09
C THR A 158 -8.00 6.03 0.99
N THR A 159 -7.43 7.23 1.08
CA THR A 159 -8.25 8.45 1.16
C THR A 159 -9.02 8.67 -0.14
N LEU A 160 -8.37 8.44 -1.29
CA LEU A 160 -8.98 8.60 -2.60
C LEU A 160 -10.04 7.54 -2.86
N TRP A 161 -9.79 6.29 -2.47
CA TRP A 161 -10.79 5.22 -2.56
C TRP A 161 -12.03 5.53 -1.73
N ARG A 162 -11.87 6.02 -0.50
CA ARG A 162 -13.02 6.43 0.33
C ARG A 162 -13.81 7.56 -0.30
N GLU A 163 -13.13 8.60 -0.76
CA GLU A 163 -13.79 9.73 -1.42
C GLU A 163 -14.53 9.28 -2.69
N PHE A 164 -13.95 8.35 -3.45
CA PHE A 164 -14.60 7.72 -4.58
C PHE A 164 -15.86 6.96 -4.15
N MET A 165 -15.76 6.13 -3.10
CA MET A 165 -16.86 5.34 -2.58
C MET A 165 -18.03 6.21 -2.09
N ASP A 166 -17.73 7.30 -1.38
CA ASP A 166 -18.74 8.16 -0.78
C ASP A 166 -19.48 9.02 -1.83
N ASN A 167 -18.78 9.50 -2.87
CA ASN A 167 -19.31 10.53 -3.76
C ASN A 167 -19.66 10.02 -5.18
N TYR A 168 -19.00 8.97 -5.66
CA TYR A 168 -19.06 8.58 -7.06
C TYR A 168 -19.53 7.13 -7.26
N ASN A 169 -19.29 6.23 -6.30
CA ASN A 169 -19.62 4.81 -6.44
C ASN A 169 -21.07 4.56 -6.84
N PHE A 170 -22.08 5.19 -6.24
CA PHE A 170 -23.46 4.96 -6.68
C PHE A 170 -23.71 5.29 -8.18
N ARG A 171 -23.04 6.33 -8.70
CA ARG A 171 -23.18 6.77 -10.10
C ARG A 171 -22.36 5.92 -11.09
N LEU A 172 -21.28 5.31 -10.61
CA LEU A 172 -20.22 4.67 -11.39
C LEU A 172 -20.05 3.16 -11.10
N TRP A 173 -20.75 2.63 -10.09
CA TRP A 173 -20.74 1.25 -9.60
C TRP A 173 -22.15 0.62 -9.60
N ASN A 174 -23.15 1.33 -9.08
CA ASN A 174 -24.50 0.80 -8.82
C ASN A 174 -25.61 1.37 -9.74
N GLY A 175 -25.26 1.94 -10.90
CA GLY A 175 -26.25 2.31 -11.92
C GLY A 175 -27.16 3.49 -11.57
N GLY A 176 -26.64 4.50 -10.87
CA GLY A 176 -27.37 5.73 -10.52
C GLY A 176 -27.72 6.64 -11.70
N GLY A 177 -28.60 6.21 -12.60
CA GLY A 177 -29.29 7.03 -13.60
C GLY A 177 -28.71 7.01 -15.03
N THR A 178 -29.65 7.14 -15.98
CA THR A 178 -29.68 7.02 -17.47
C THR A 178 -28.45 7.21 -18.38
N ASP A 179 -27.25 7.49 -17.90
CA ASP A 179 -26.01 7.48 -18.70
C ASP A 179 -25.03 6.46 -18.09
N ASN A 180 -25.21 5.17 -18.39
CA ASN A 180 -24.33 4.11 -17.89
C ASN A 180 -22.92 4.26 -18.48
N TYR A 181 -21.98 4.80 -17.69
CA TYR A 181 -20.54 4.77 -17.98
C TYR A 181 -19.91 3.38 -17.78
N HIS A 182 -20.70 2.46 -17.24
CA HIS A 182 -20.41 1.06 -17.05
C HIS A 182 -20.31 0.29 -18.36
N THR A 183 -19.09 0.12 -18.86
CA THR A 183 -18.86 -0.73 -20.03
C THR A 183 -17.78 -1.75 -19.77
N ALA A 184 -18.02 -2.98 -20.22
CA ALA A 184 -17.01 -4.01 -20.23
C ALA A 184 -15.82 -3.56 -21.11
N PRO A 185 -14.58 -3.95 -20.77
CA PRO A 185 -14.20 -4.76 -19.61
C PRO A 185 -13.76 -3.94 -18.37
N PHE A 186 -13.82 -2.60 -18.41
CA PHE A 186 -13.38 -1.71 -17.32
C PHE A 186 -14.55 -0.94 -16.71
N TRP A 187 -15.45 -1.69 -16.07
CA TRP A 187 -16.60 -1.11 -15.37
C TRP A 187 -16.17 -0.20 -14.22
N GLN A 188 -15.22 -0.69 -13.42
CA GLN A 188 -14.44 0.13 -12.51
C GLN A 188 -12.98 -0.25 -12.65
N VAL A 189 -12.13 0.76 -12.67
CA VAL A 189 -10.69 0.62 -12.76
C VAL A 189 -10.03 1.62 -11.83
N ALA A 190 -9.06 1.14 -11.06
CA ALA A 190 -8.08 1.99 -10.41
C ALA A 190 -6.74 1.82 -11.11
N ALA A 191 -6.18 2.91 -11.59
CA ALA A 191 -4.86 2.94 -12.20
C ALA A 191 -3.87 3.65 -11.27
N TYR A 192 -2.71 3.03 -11.07
CA TYR A 192 -1.66 3.47 -10.17
C TYR A 192 -0.37 3.69 -10.96
N ASP A 193 0.04 4.95 -11.11
CA ASP A 193 1.28 5.29 -11.80
C ASP A 193 2.52 4.82 -11.00
N PHE A 194 3.64 4.57 -11.66
CA PHE A 194 4.88 4.23 -10.95
C PHE A 194 5.68 5.46 -10.56
N GLN A 195 5.56 6.53 -11.33
CA GLN A 195 6.28 7.76 -11.03
C GLN A 195 5.70 8.40 -9.78
N SER A 196 6.57 8.67 -8.81
CA SER A 196 6.22 9.36 -7.58
C SER A 196 6.66 10.82 -7.64
N ASP A 197 5.77 11.74 -7.26
CA ASP A 197 6.09 13.12 -6.94
C ASP A 197 6.04 13.29 -5.41
N GLY A 198 7.17 13.66 -4.79
CA GLY A 198 7.27 13.82 -3.34
C GLY A 198 6.81 12.60 -2.52
N GLY A 199 7.12 11.39 -2.98
CA GLY A 199 6.74 10.14 -2.32
C GLY A 199 5.26 9.77 -2.45
N ARG A 200 4.52 10.46 -3.32
CA ARG A 200 3.14 10.14 -3.65
C ARG A 200 3.01 9.75 -5.12
N THR A 201 2.20 8.75 -5.38
CA THR A 201 1.87 8.26 -6.72
C THR A 201 0.55 8.84 -7.16
N LYS A 202 0.46 9.21 -8.44
CA LYS A 202 -0.80 9.57 -9.05
C LYS A 202 -1.69 8.34 -9.20
N VAL A 203 -2.93 8.47 -8.76
CA VAL A 203 -3.97 7.45 -8.85
C VAL A 203 -5.18 8.04 -9.55
N ILE A 204 -5.87 7.23 -10.36
CA ILE A 204 -7.20 7.54 -10.90
C ILE A 204 -8.12 6.36 -10.68
N ILE A 205 -9.30 6.62 -10.10
CA ILE A 205 -10.33 5.62 -9.80
C ILE A 205 -11.60 6.01 -10.54
N GLY A 206 -12.10 5.12 -11.41
CA GLY A 206 -13.27 5.40 -12.22
C GLY A 206 -13.54 4.31 -13.23
N ALA A 207 -13.85 4.66 -14.48
CA ALA A 207 -14.22 3.71 -15.54
C ALA A 207 -13.52 4.06 -16.87
N GLU A 208 -13.57 3.16 -17.85
CA GLU A 208 -13.06 3.49 -19.19
C GLU A 208 -13.89 4.63 -19.83
N TYR A 209 -13.19 5.64 -20.36
CA TYR A 209 -13.80 6.81 -20.97
C TYR A 209 -14.25 6.51 -22.41
N LYS A 210 -15.57 6.62 -22.67
CA LYS A 210 -16.19 6.41 -23.99
C LYS A 210 -16.76 7.70 -24.63
N GLY A 211 -16.39 8.88 -24.13
CA GLY A 211 -16.68 10.16 -24.79
C GLY A 211 -17.54 11.16 -24.00
N LYS A 212 -18.41 10.69 -23.10
CA LYS A 212 -19.13 11.56 -22.15
C LYS A 212 -18.41 11.59 -20.80
N LYS A 213 -18.43 12.74 -20.10
CA LYS A 213 -17.78 12.93 -18.79
C LYS A 213 -18.64 13.80 -17.86
N PRO A 214 -18.94 13.36 -16.63
CA PRO A 214 -19.51 14.23 -15.60
C PRO A 214 -18.59 15.40 -15.21
N ASP A 215 -19.17 16.47 -14.68
CA ASP A 215 -18.40 17.54 -14.05
C ASP A 215 -17.63 17.03 -12.84
N GLY A 216 -16.46 17.62 -12.57
CA GLY A 216 -15.58 17.21 -11.46
C GLY A 216 -14.71 15.97 -11.70
N MET A 217 -14.93 15.20 -12.77
CA MET A 217 -14.06 14.06 -13.13
C MET A 217 -12.89 14.46 -14.02
N THR A 218 -11.79 13.71 -13.90
CA THR A 218 -10.60 13.83 -14.75
C THR A 218 -10.58 12.73 -15.81
N VAL A 219 -9.79 12.90 -16.87
CA VAL A 219 -9.53 11.86 -17.87
C VAL A 219 -8.03 11.68 -18.02
N GLN A 220 -7.55 10.45 -17.88
CA GLN A 220 -6.16 10.06 -18.03
C GLN A 220 -6.01 9.03 -19.15
N THR A 221 -4.95 9.17 -19.95
CA THR A 221 -4.61 8.19 -20.98
C THR A 221 -3.68 7.13 -20.40
N VAL A 222 -4.01 5.86 -20.61
CA VAL A 222 -3.13 4.72 -20.36
C VAL A 222 -2.50 4.33 -21.70
N PRO A 223 -1.16 4.27 -21.81
CA PRO A 223 -0.50 3.91 -23.04
C PRO A 223 -0.76 2.44 -23.42
N ALA A 224 -0.50 2.09 -24.68
CA ALA A 224 -0.55 0.71 -25.11
C ALA A 224 0.54 -0.11 -24.40
N ALA A 225 0.21 -1.32 -23.96
CA ALA A 225 1.13 -2.14 -23.17
C ALA A 225 0.82 -3.65 -23.28
N THR A 226 1.79 -4.45 -22.82
CA THR A 226 1.59 -5.88 -22.54
C THR A 226 1.35 -6.06 -21.05
N TRP A 227 0.39 -6.89 -20.69
CA TRP A 227 -0.12 -7.05 -19.34
C TRP A 227 -0.08 -8.51 -18.92
N ALA A 228 0.39 -8.78 -17.71
CA ALA A 228 0.05 -10.00 -16.99
C ALA A 228 -1.22 -9.73 -16.19
N VAL A 229 -2.29 -10.43 -16.54
CA VAL A 229 -3.61 -10.27 -15.94
C VAL A 229 -3.89 -11.46 -15.01
N PHE A 230 -4.11 -11.17 -13.74
CA PHE A 230 -4.40 -12.15 -12.70
C PHE A 230 -5.87 -12.07 -12.31
N THR A 231 -6.62 -13.16 -12.48
CA THR A 231 -8.02 -13.24 -12.07
C THR A 231 -8.09 -13.74 -10.63
N ILE A 232 -8.73 -12.95 -9.76
CA ILE A 232 -8.90 -13.23 -8.35
C ILE A 232 -10.37 -13.50 -8.08
N SER A 233 -10.68 -14.68 -7.52
CA SER A 233 -12.02 -15.02 -7.04
C SER A 233 -12.05 -14.83 -5.53
N SER A 234 -12.54 -13.67 -5.10
CA SER A 234 -12.68 -13.31 -3.68
C SER A 234 -13.55 -12.07 -3.53
N PRO A 235 -14.05 -11.78 -2.32
CA PRO A 235 -14.51 -10.44 -2.00
C PRO A 235 -13.39 -9.43 -2.23
N THR A 236 -13.75 -8.17 -2.44
CA THR A 236 -12.78 -7.06 -2.48
C THR A 236 -12.47 -6.56 -1.06
N GLY A 237 -11.33 -5.90 -0.87
CA GLY A 237 -10.97 -5.28 0.42
C GLY A 237 -9.67 -5.77 1.04
N ILE A 238 -9.43 -5.32 2.28
CA ILE A 238 -8.12 -5.36 2.93
C ILE A 238 -7.62 -6.77 3.28
N ASP A 239 -8.45 -7.81 3.24
CA ASP A 239 -7.99 -9.17 3.53
C ASP A 239 -7.57 -9.93 2.27
N TYR A 240 -8.11 -9.57 1.10
CA TYR A 240 -7.95 -10.34 -0.13
C TYR A 240 -6.97 -9.69 -1.12
N VAL A 241 -7.05 -8.37 -1.27
CA VAL A 241 -6.14 -7.61 -2.13
C VAL A 241 -4.67 -7.81 -1.70
N PRO A 242 -4.32 -7.73 -0.39
CA PRO A 242 -2.94 -7.93 0.03
C PRO A 242 -2.37 -9.30 -0.30
N ALA A 243 -3.17 -10.35 -0.10
CA ALA A 243 -2.75 -11.72 -0.34
C ALA A 243 -2.45 -11.95 -1.83
N ALA A 244 -3.32 -11.45 -2.73
CA ALA A 244 -3.13 -11.55 -4.17
C ALA A 244 -1.82 -10.88 -4.63
N TYR A 245 -1.61 -9.61 -4.26
CA TYR A 245 -0.38 -8.89 -4.60
C TYR A 245 0.86 -9.56 -4.04
N THR A 246 0.83 -10.01 -2.78
CA THR A 246 1.97 -10.69 -2.13
C THR A 246 2.39 -11.91 -2.93
N ARG A 247 1.44 -12.76 -3.34
CA ARG A 247 1.76 -13.95 -4.14
C ARG A 247 2.30 -13.58 -5.52
N ILE A 248 1.72 -12.58 -6.18
CA ILE A 248 2.20 -12.13 -7.51
C ILE A 248 3.68 -11.70 -7.42
N VAL A 249 4.05 -10.89 -6.43
CA VAL A 249 5.40 -10.33 -6.34
C VAL A 249 6.43 -11.28 -5.73
N THR A 250 6.02 -12.23 -4.86
CA THR A 250 6.95 -13.16 -4.20
C THR A 250 7.05 -14.54 -4.85
N GLU A 251 6.02 -14.96 -5.61
CA GLU A 251 5.97 -16.27 -6.28
C GLU A 251 6.04 -16.14 -7.80
N TRP A 252 5.09 -15.43 -8.43
CA TRP A 252 4.96 -15.40 -9.89
C TRP A 252 6.05 -14.57 -10.57
N LEU A 253 6.22 -13.31 -10.18
CA LEU A 253 7.15 -12.39 -10.84
C LEU A 253 8.62 -12.85 -10.77
N PRO A 254 9.12 -13.42 -9.66
CA PRO A 254 10.47 -13.97 -9.61
C PRO A 254 10.66 -15.22 -10.48
N SER A 255 9.62 -16.03 -10.66
CA SER A 255 9.67 -17.29 -11.44
C SER A 255 9.31 -17.12 -12.92
N SER A 256 8.74 -15.99 -13.32
CA SER A 256 8.35 -15.70 -14.70
C SER A 256 9.52 -15.19 -15.55
N GLN A 257 9.32 -15.10 -16.87
CA GLN A 257 10.27 -14.49 -17.83
C GLN A 257 10.06 -12.97 -17.98
N TYR A 258 9.18 -12.39 -17.16
CA TYR A 258 8.75 -11.00 -17.28
C TYR A 258 9.33 -10.14 -16.15
N GLU A 259 9.65 -8.90 -16.49
CA GLU A 259 9.83 -7.83 -15.53
C GLU A 259 8.72 -6.79 -15.70
N ARG A 260 8.58 -5.92 -14.71
CA ARG A 260 7.52 -4.90 -14.71
C ARG A 260 7.88 -3.77 -15.67
N ASP A 261 6.88 -3.27 -16.38
CA ASP A 261 7.02 -2.04 -17.16
C ASP A 261 6.54 -0.85 -16.32
N GLU A 262 7.49 -0.13 -15.75
CA GLU A 262 7.26 1.01 -14.87
C GLU A 262 6.81 2.28 -15.62
N SER A 263 6.77 2.26 -16.97
CA SER A 263 6.30 3.42 -17.76
C SER A 263 4.78 3.48 -17.89
N VAL A 264 4.08 2.41 -17.48
CA VAL A 264 2.64 2.20 -17.65
C VAL A 264 2.03 2.00 -16.27
N PRO A 265 0.88 2.58 -15.91
CA PRO A 265 0.25 2.32 -14.61
C PRO A 265 -0.18 0.86 -14.44
N SER A 266 -0.15 0.34 -13.21
CA SER A 266 -0.83 -0.91 -12.86
C SER A 266 -2.32 -0.68 -12.68
N LEU A 267 -3.15 -1.68 -13.02
CA LEU A 267 -4.59 -1.57 -12.90
C LEU A 267 -5.17 -2.60 -11.94
N GLU A 268 -6.18 -2.19 -11.19
CA GLU A 268 -7.15 -3.07 -10.57
C GLU A 268 -8.46 -2.88 -11.29
N VAL A 269 -9.02 -3.97 -11.81
CA VAL A 269 -10.24 -3.95 -12.61
C VAL A 269 -11.30 -4.74 -11.87
N PHE A 270 -12.40 -4.06 -11.55
CA PHE A 270 -13.52 -4.63 -10.82
C PHE A 270 -14.71 -4.76 -11.77
N HIS A 271 -15.22 -5.99 -11.89
CA HIS A 271 -16.30 -6.34 -12.78
C HIS A 271 -17.67 -6.06 -12.16
N GLY A 272 -18.73 -5.99 -12.97
CA GLY A 272 -20.09 -5.87 -12.43
C GLY A 272 -20.46 -7.08 -11.56
N GLY A 273 -21.09 -6.85 -10.42
CA GLY A 273 -21.52 -7.91 -9.50
C GLY A 273 -21.50 -7.46 -8.03
N ASP A 274 -21.73 -8.42 -7.14
CA ASP A 274 -21.64 -8.20 -5.69
C ASP A 274 -20.19 -8.35 -5.23
N ALA A 275 -19.53 -7.23 -4.90
CA ALA A 275 -18.12 -7.17 -4.51
C ALA A 275 -17.82 -7.82 -3.14
N ASP A 276 -18.84 -8.12 -2.35
CA ASP A 276 -18.72 -8.81 -1.06
C ASP A 276 -18.88 -10.34 -1.21
N SER A 277 -19.25 -10.82 -2.40
CA SER A 277 -19.43 -12.23 -2.67
C SER A 277 -18.09 -12.98 -2.68
N PRO A 278 -17.99 -14.18 -2.05
CA PRO A 278 -16.83 -15.07 -2.19
C PRO A 278 -16.53 -15.49 -3.63
N GLU A 279 -17.53 -15.46 -4.50
CA GLU A 279 -17.42 -15.83 -5.92
C GLU A 279 -17.16 -14.61 -6.81
N TYR A 280 -17.05 -13.42 -6.23
CA TYR A 280 -16.79 -12.21 -6.98
C TYR A 280 -15.43 -12.27 -7.68
N GLN A 281 -15.41 -11.87 -8.95
CA GLN A 281 -14.20 -11.88 -9.76
C GLN A 281 -13.74 -10.45 -10.05
N TRP A 282 -12.48 -10.21 -9.78
CA TRP A 282 -11.77 -8.98 -10.11
C TRP A 282 -10.37 -9.31 -10.60
N GLU A 283 -9.71 -8.34 -11.21
CA GLU A 283 -8.42 -8.57 -11.88
C GLU A 283 -7.35 -7.58 -11.46
N ILE A 284 -6.12 -8.07 -11.36
CA ILE A 284 -4.92 -7.25 -11.27
C ILE A 284 -4.22 -7.30 -12.62
N TRP A 285 -4.05 -6.14 -13.25
CA TRP A 285 -3.33 -5.99 -14.50
C TRP A 285 -1.97 -5.38 -14.21
N MET A 286 -0.93 -6.22 -14.26
CA MET A 286 0.45 -5.80 -14.10
C MET A 286 1.07 -5.56 -15.48
N PRO A 287 1.53 -4.33 -15.80
CA PRO A 287 2.21 -4.07 -17.06
C PRO A 287 3.58 -4.74 -17.03
N VAL A 288 3.92 -5.47 -18.09
CA VAL A 288 5.11 -6.31 -18.16
C VAL A 288 5.85 -6.17 -19.48
N LYS A 289 7.16 -6.40 -19.43
CA LYS A 289 8.07 -6.57 -20.57
C LYS A 289 8.94 -7.80 -20.36
N ASN A 290 9.55 -8.31 -21.43
CA ASN A 290 10.49 -9.42 -21.31
C ASN A 290 11.74 -8.97 -20.55
N LYS A 291 12.29 -9.86 -19.74
CA LYS A 291 13.61 -9.71 -19.11
C LYS A 291 14.74 -9.67 -20.14
#